data_AF-A0A914FZG1-F1
#
_entry.id   AF-A0A914FZG1-F1
#
_cell.length_a   1.000
_cell.length_b   1.000
_cell.length_c   1.000
_cell.angle_alpha   90.00
_cell.angle_beta   90.00
_cell.angle_gamma   90.00
#
_symmetry.space_group_name_H-M   'P 1'
#
loop_
_entity.id
_entity.type
_entity.pdbx_description
1 polymer ?
#
loop_
_entity_poly.entity_id
_entity_poly.type
_entity_poly.pdbx_seq_one_letter_code
_entity_poly.pdbx_strand_id
1 'polypeptide(L)'
;MIFAEPQDIVKVAPNDQALDKLFNDAYIAGLQFILLAHPDTETQLHDHIKTFERKYLVITQCVRTSTVDRIIDKQSKLTLENFVAKTNVKLGGWFFLC
;
A
#
# COMPACT_ATOMS: atom_id res chain seq x y z
N MET A 1 -17.04 4.26 -1.78
CA MET A 1 -15.97 3.29 -1.49
C MET A 1 -15.73 3.30 0.00
N ILE A 2 -15.91 2.16 0.67
CA ILE A 2 -15.64 2.03 2.10
C ILE A 2 -14.32 1.29 2.19
N PHE A 3 -13.23 1.99 2.51
CA PHE A 3 -12.05 1.30 3.03
C PHE A 3 -12.42 0.82 4.43
N ALA A 4 -12.21 -0.46 4.71
CA ALA A 4 -12.25 -0.93 6.09
C ALA A 4 -11.13 -0.23 6.88
N GLU A 5 -11.37 -0.01 8.18
CA GLU A 5 -10.32 0.48 9.07
C GLU A 5 -9.10 -0.47 9.02
N PRO A 6 -7.87 0.06 8.99
CA PRO A 6 -6.68 -0.77 8.95
C PRO A 6 -6.62 -1.63 10.21
N GLN A 7 -6.39 -2.94 10.02
CA GLN A 7 -6.26 -3.87 11.12
C GLN A 7 -5.01 -3.58 11.99
N ASP A 8 -3.95 -3.04 11.37
CA ASP A 8 -2.73 -2.64 12.07
C ASP A 8 -2.06 -1.43 11.40
N ILE A 9 -1.36 -0.62 12.19
CA ILE A 9 -0.59 0.56 11.74
C ILE A 9 0.80 0.50 12.36
N VAL A 10 1.81 0.25 11.53
CA VAL A 10 3.19 0.02 11.99
C VAL A 10 4.16 0.91 11.21
N LYS A 11 5.18 1.43 11.91
CA LYS A 11 6.33 2.10 11.28
C LYS A 11 7.44 1.09 11.05
N VAL A 12 7.95 1.05 9.83
CA VAL A 12 8.96 0.06 9.41
C VAL A 12 10.14 0.78 8.77
N ALA A 13 11.35 0.34 9.07
CA ALA A 13 12.56 0.86 8.44
C ALA A 13 12.61 0.43 6.96
N PRO A 14 13.12 1.27 6.04
CA PRO A 14 13.15 0.97 4.61
C PRO A 14 14.34 0.04 4.25
N ASN A 15 14.41 -1.14 4.88
CA ASN A 15 15.42 -2.14 4.60
C ASN A 15 14.81 -3.54 4.47
N ASP A 16 15.52 -4.43 3.79
CA ASP A 16 15.00 -5.74 3.39
C ASP A 16 14.64 -6.63 4.58
N GLN A 17 15.42 -6.59 5.65
CA GLN A 17 15.15 -7.39 6.84
C GLN A 17 13.83 -6.97 7.50
N ALA A 18 13.59 -5.65 7.59
CA ALA A 18 12.37 -5.11 8.17
C ALA A 18 11.15 -5.36 7.26
N LEU A 19 11.31 -5.24 5.94
CA LEU A 19 10.26 -5.58 4.97
C LEU A 19 9.93 -7.07 4.99
N ASP A 20 10.92 -7.95 5.01
CA ASP A 20 10.70 -9.40 5.04
C ASP A 20 9.89 -9.79 6.29
N LYS A 21 10.24 -9.22 7.45
CA LYS A 21 9.48 -9.41 8.69
C LYS A 21 8.05 -8.89 8.55
N LEU A 22 7.85 -7.67 8.04
CA LEU A 22 6.51 -7.10 7.84
C LEU A 22 5.62 -8.00 6.99
N PHE A 23 6.14 -8.47 5.84
CA PHE A 23 5.37 -9.32 4.94
C PHE A 23 5.11 -10.71 5.53
N ASN A 24 6.07 -11.28 6.25
CA ASN A 24 5.87 -12.53 6.97
C ASN A 24 4.79 -12.40 8.05
N ASP A 25 4.81 -11.33 8.83
CA ASP A 25 3.81 -11.07 9.86
C ASP A 25 2.41 -10.88 9.23
N ALA A 26 2.34 -10.14 8.12
CA ALA A 26 1.11 -9.96 7.35
C ALA A 26 0.57 -11.28 6.78
N TYR A 27 1.44 -12.14 6.26
CA TYR A 27 1.09 -13.46 5.77
C TYR A 27 0.53 -14.35 6.88
N ILE A 28 1.20 -14.40 8.05
CA ILE A 28 0.74 -15.18 9.22
C ILE A 28 -0.61 -14.66 9.72
N ALA A 29 -0.82 -13.35 9.73
CA ALA A 29 -2.08 -12.73 10.11
C ALA A 29 -3.20 -12.88 9.06
N GLY A 30 -2.91 -13.48 7.89
CA GLY A 30 -3.87 -13.67 6.81
C GLY A 30 -4.27 -12.39 6.10
N LEU A 31 -3.44 -11.34 6.16
CA LEU A 31 -3.70 -10.07 5.50
C LEU A 31 -3.56 -10.21 3.99
N GLN A 32 -4.54 -9.71 3.25
CA GLN A 32 -4.54 -9.75 1.79
C GLN A 32 -3.98 -8.47 1.15
N PHE A 33 -3.88 -7.39 1.93
CA PHE A 33 -3.54 -6.07 1.44
C PHE A 33 -2.70 -5.26 2.42
N ILE A 34 -1.67 -4.59 1.92
CA ILE A 34 -0.85 -3.63 2.69
C ILE A 34 -0.79 -2.30 1.95
N LEU A 35 -1.15 -1.22 2.65
CA LEU A 35 -0.92 0.15 2.20
C LEU A 35 0.37 0.68 2.81
N LEU A 36 1.33 1.06 1.97
CA LEU A 36 2.65 1.54 2.37
C LEU A 36 2.78 3.03 2.03
N ALA A 37 2.96 3.87 3.04
CA ALA A 37 3.32 5.27 2.87
C ALA A 37 4.83 5.44 3.07
N HIS A 38 5.51 6.09 2.14
CA HIS A 38 6.96 6.30 2.21
C HIS A 38 7.38 7.69 1.69
N PRO A 39 8.52 8.23 2.13
CA PRO A 39 9.02 9.51 1.63
C PRO A 39 9.46 9.42 0.17
N ASP A 40 9.43 10.54 -0.54
CA ASP A 40 9.80 10.62 -1.97
C ASP A 40 11.27 10.27 -2.26
N THR A 41 12.13 10.31 -1.24
CA THR A 41 13.57 10.02 -1.36
C THR A 41 13.86 8.53 -1.52
N GLU A 42 12.95 7.64 -1.11
CA GLU A 42 13.14 6.19 -1.12
C GLU A 42 12.68 5.58 -2.44
N THR A 43 13.46 5.81 -3.51
CA THR A 43 13.10 5.39 -4.87
C THR A 43 13.29 3.90 -5.13
N GLN A 44 14.25 3.26 -4.45
CA GLN A 44 14.56 1.83 -4.60
C GLN A 44 13.60 0.92 -3.82
N LEU A 45 12.90 1.48 -2.82
CA LEU A 45 12.00 0.74 -1.95
C LEU A 45 10.88 0.03 -2.73
N HIS A 46 10.42 0.63 -3.84
CA HIS A 46 9.35 0.07 -4.64
C HIS A 46 9.72 -1.30 -5.25
N ASP A 47 10.94 -1.47 -5.72
CA ASP A 47 11.39 -2.73 -6.34
C ASP A 47 11.54 -3.85 -5.31
N HIS A 48 11.99 -3.48 -4.10
CA HIS A 48 12.12 -4.41 -2.99
C HIS A 48 10.75 -4.87 -2.51
N ILE A 49 9.80 -3.94 -2.32
CA ILE A 49 8.39 -4.25 -2.00
C ILE A 49 7.80 -5.20 -3.03
N LYS A 50 8.04 -4.98 -4.32
CA LYS A 50 7.54 -5.85 -5.39
C LYS A 50 8.13 -7.26 -5.37
N THR A 51 9.35 -7.40 -4.88
CA THR A 51 9.95 -8.71 -4.65
C THR A 51 9.23 -9.45 -3.52
N PHE A 52 8.94 -8.78 -2.40
CA PHE A 52 8.23 -9.38 -1.27
C PHE A 52 6.75 -9.68 -1.56
N GLU A 53 6.06 -8.82 -2.32
CA GLU A 53 4.68 -9.06 -2.81
C GLU A 53 4.58 -10.40 -3.55
N ARG A 54 5.57 -10.73 -4.39
CA ARG A 54 5.63 -12.03 -5.08
C ARG A 54 5.96 -13.19 -4.14
N LYS A 55 6.87 -12.98 -3.18
CA LYS A 55 7.31 -14.01 -2.23
C LYS A 55 6.19 -14.45 -1.29
N TYR A 56 5.40 -13.49 -0.78
CA TYR A 56 4.38 -13.74 0.24
C TYR A 56 2.94 -13.71 -0.29
N LEU A 57 2.74 -13.40 -1.58
CA LEU A 57 1.42 -13.28 -2.22
C LEU A 57 0.50 -12.25 -1.54
N VAL A 58 1.08 -11.19 -0.97
CA VAL A 58 0.33 -10.10 -0.33
C VAL A 58 0.31 -8.89 -1.25
N ILE A 59 -0.88 -8.42 -1.59
CA ILE A 59 -1.07 -7.29 -2.50
C ILE A 59 -0.64 -6.01 -1.80
N THR A 60 0.16 -5.17 -2.47
CA THR A 60 0.56 -3.88 -1.89
C THR A 60 0.15 -2.68 -2.74
N GLN A 61 -0.13 -1.58 -2.07
CA GLN A 61 -0.24 -0.25 -2.68
C GLN A 61 0.74 0.70 -1.99
N CYS A 62 1.61 1.33 -2.76
CA CYS A 62 2.53 2.34 -2.27
C CYS A 62 1.98 3.73 -2.54
N VAL A 63 2.15 4.65 -1.60
CA VAL A 63 1.85 6.07 -1.76
C VAL A 63 3.02 6.89 -1.22
N ARG A 64 3.42 7.92 -1.97
CA ARG A 64 4.45 8.85 -1.50
C ARG A 64 3.83 9.86 -0.54
N THR A 65 4.58 10.29 0.47
CA THR A 65 4.11 11.31 1.43
C THR A 65 3.66 12.58 0.72
N SER A 66 4.39 13.08 -0.28
CA SER A 66 3.95 14.24 -1.08
C SER A 66 2.58 14.06 -1.76
N THR A 67 2.23 12.81 -2.12
CA THR A 67 0.92 12.48 -2.71
C THR A 67 -0.17 12.50 -1.65
N VAL A 68 0.13 12.02 -0.44
CA VAL A 68 -0.78 12.10 0.71
C VAL A 68 -1.06 13.57 1.05
N ASP A 69 -0.02 14.39 1.18
CA ASP A 69 -0.13 15.82 1.47
C ASP A 69 -1.00 16.53 0.41
N ARG A 70 -0.80 16.20 -0.87
CA ARG A 70 -1.63 16.76 -1.96
C ARG A 70 -3.10 16.38 -1.86
N ILE A 71 -3.41 15.17 -1.39
CA ILE A 71 -4.79 14.73 -1.22
C ILE A 71 -5.43 15.48 -0.04
N ILE A 72 -4.73 15.55 1.10
CA ILE A 72 -5.22 16.18 2.32
C ILE A 72 -5.35 17.68 2.15
N ASP A 73 -4.28 18.36 1.76
CA ASP A 73 -4.21 19.83 1.79
C ASP A 73 -4.82 20.48 0.56
N LYS A 74 -4.70 19.83 -0.60
CA LYS A 74 -5.14 20.40 -1.89
C LYS A 74 -6.43 19.78 -2.42
N GLN A 75 -7.09 18.93 -1.62
CA GLN A 75 -8.32 18.20 -1.97
C GLN A 75 -8.28 17.64 -3.39
N SER A 76 -7.14 17.07 -3.79
CA SER A 76 -6.93 16.64 -5.17
C SER A 76 -7.74 15.37 -5.47
N LYS A 77 -9.03 15.56 -5.78
CA LYS A 77 -10.01 14.49 -6.05
C LYS A 77 -9.51 13.51 -7.08
N LEU A 78 -8.92 13.99 -8.17
CA LEU A 78 -8.35 13.15 -9.22
C LEU A 78 -7.21 12.24 -8.71
N THR A 79 -6.39 12.72 -7.77
CA THR A 79 -5.31 11.90 -7.19
C THR A 79 -5.88 10.79 -6.32
N LEU A 80 -6.90 11.12 -5.52
CA LEU A 80 -7.61 10.16 -4.69
C LEU A 80 -8.34 9.12 -5.54
N GLU A 81 -9.06 9.55 -6.58
CA GLU A 81 -9.75 8.66 -7.53
C GLU A 81 -8.76 7.71 -8.22
N ASN A 82 -7.59 8.21 -8.64
CA ASN A 82 -6.54 7.37 -9.21
C ASN A 82 -6.00 6.35 -8.21
N PHE A 83 -5.82 6.75 -6.94
CA PHE A 83 -5.36 5.84 -5.89
C PHE A 83 -6.38 4.73 -5.62
N VAL A 84 -7.66 5.10 -5.53
CA VAL A 84 -8.80 4.19 -5.38
C VAL A 84 -8.88 3.21 -6.55
N ALA A 85 -8.85 3.71 -7.79
CA ALA A 85 -8.95 2.89 -8.99
C ALA A 85 -7.80 1.87 -9.08
N LYS A 86 -6.56 2.29 -8.77
CA LYS A 86 -5.39 1.40 -8.74
C LYS A 86 -5.53 0.32 -7.68
N THR A 87 -6.05 0.68 -6.50
CA THR A 87 -6.28 -0.28 -5.42
C THR A 87 -7.35 -1.30 -5.82
N ASN A 88 -8.46 -0.86 -6.42
CA ASN A 88 -9.51 -1.75 -6.91
C ASN A 88 -9.00 -2.74 -7.95
N VAL A 89 -8.21 -2.27 -8.93
CA VAL A 89 -7.64 -3.16 -9.96
C VAL A 89 -6.70 -4.20 -9.33
N LYS A 90 -5.91 -3.82 -8.33
CA LYS A 90 -5.01 -4.75 -7.63
C LYS A 90 -5.75 -5.82 -6.84
N LEU A 91 -6.90 -5.48 -6.26
CA LEU A 91 -7.77 -6.43 -5.54
C LEU A 91 -8.66 -7.25 -6.50
N GLY A 92 -8.34 -7.30 -7.80
CA GLY A 92 -9.06 -8.11 -8.78
C GLY A 92 -10.32 -7.45 -9.35
N GLY A 93 -10.52 -6.15 -9.16
CA GLY A 93 -11.63 -5.39 -9.77
C GLY A 93 -12.98 -5.53 -9.07
N TRP A 94 -13.03 -6.11 -7.87
CA TRP A 94 -14.28 -6.43 -7.15
C TRP A 94 -15.13 -5.23 -6.70
N PHE A 95 -14.65 -4.00 -6.88
CA PHE A 95 -15.38 -2.77 -6.50
C PHE A 95 -15.93 -2.00 -7.72
N PHE A 96 -16.52 -2.72 -8.68
CA PHE A 96 -17.40 -2.15 -9.69
C PHE A 96 -18.76 -2.88 -9.61
N LEU A 97 -19.72 -2.26 -8.94
CA LEU A 97 -21.14 -2.69 -8.83
C LEU A 97 -21.39 -4.08 -8.19
N CYS A 98 -21.56 -4.10 -6.87
CA CYS A 98 -22.60 -4.86 -6.17
C CYS A 98 -22.97 -4.11 -4.89
#